data_AF-K2E0K9-F1
#
_entry.id   AF-K2E0K9-F1
#
_cell.length_a   1.000
_cell.length_b   1.000
_cell.length_c   1.000
_cell.angle_alpha   90.00
_cell.angle_beta   90.00
_cell.angle_gamma   90.00
#
_symmetry.space_group_name_H-M   'P 1'
#
loop_
_entity.id
_entity.type
_entity.pdbx_description
1 polymer ?
#
loop_
_entity_poly.entity_id
_entity_poly.type
_entity_poly.pdbx_seq_one_letter_code
_entity_poly.pdbx_strand_id
1 'polypeptide(L)'
;MKDENYNRVLEFQEDLVRVVENFNAIEEIEYSFTRDFLIEKYPNNVPTFLKECRTLKNFTNRLLSVASGSGSWQERRNFIYNEFKDFLNFLEFGEISKYDEANINDDNISIILRKEVFSHVKDLLNNEHYFNAVEESYKIVREKLRDITGKEKAHEAFAEINYNKIFGHDIKNEAEKDFFEGVKFLHMAIQKLRNEKAHTPANKIDKNLAIHYIVLASLAYDLIDRH
;
A
#
# COMPACT_ATOMS: atom_id res chain seq x y z
N MET A 1 2.66 -16.33 -12.68
CA MET A 1 3.17 -17.68 -13.04
C MET A 1 4.11 -18.07 -11.92
N LYS A 2 3.96 -19.28 -11.36
CA LYS A 2 4.73 -19.75 -10.20
C LYS A 2 6.21 -19.98 -10.60
N ASP A 3 7.12 -19.33 -9.89
CA ASP A 3 8.57 -19.48 -10.05
C ASP A 3 8.98 -20.93 -9.72
N GLU A 4 9.88 -21.48 -10.54
CA GLU A 4 10.40 -22.85 -10.40
C GLU A 4 11.04 -23.12 -9.03
N ASN A 5 11.50 -22.08 -8.32
CA ASN A 5 12.16 -22.17 -7.02
C ASN A 5 11.20 -22.03 -5.84
N TYR A 6 9.90 -21.83 -6.06
CA TYR A 6 8.93 -21.71 -4.96
C TYR A 6 9.03 -22.88 -3.98
N ASN A 7 9.01 -24.12 -4.49
CA ASN A 7 9.06 -25.31 -3.63
C ASN A 7 10.39 -25.40 -2.86
N ARG A 8 11.50 -25.03 -3.51
CA ARG A 8 12.82 -24.99 -2.86
C ARG A 8 12.87 -23.98 -1.72
N VAL A 9 12.25 -22.82 -1.88
CA VAL A 9 12.17 -21.79 -0.82
C VAL A 9 11.24 -22.21 0.30
N LEU A 10 10.13 -22.87 -0.03
CA LEU A 10 9.21 -23.43 0.96
C LEU A 10 9.89 -24.53 1.79
N GLU A 11 10.62 -25.45 1.16
CA GLU A 11 11.41 -26.47 1.85
C GLU A 11 12.47 -25.83 2.77
N PHE A 12 13.21 -24.84 2.26
CA PHE A 12 14.20 -24.13 3.07
C PHE A 12 13.58 -23.42 4.28
N GLN A 13 12.41 -22.78 4.12
CA GLN A 13 11.67 -22.20 5.24
C GLN A 13 11.34 -23.26 6.30
N GLU A 14 10.84 -24.43 5.88
CA GLU A 14 10.50 -25.52 6.78
C GLU A 14 11.73 -26.09 7.49
N ASP A 15 12.88 -26.18 6.82
CA ASP A 15 14.14 -26.59 7.47
C ASP A 15 14.59 -25.55 8.52
N LEU A 16 14.45 -24.26 8.25
CA LEU A 16 14.71 -23.22 9.25
C LEU A 16 13.72 -23.28 10.42
N VAL A 17 12.45 -23.65 10.18
CA VAL A 17 11.48 -23.89 11.25
C VAL A 17 11.90 -25.10 12.10
N ARG A 18 12.40 -26.17 11.49
CA ARG A 18 12.95 -27.32 12.23
C ARG A 18 14.14 -26.94 13.09
N VAL A 19 14.95 -25.95 12.69
CA VAL A 19 16.04 -25.42 13.55
C VAL A 19 15.51 -24.85 14.86
N VAL A 20 14.27 -24.33 14.87
CA VAL A 20 13.62 -23.83 16.11
C VAL A 20 13.31 -24.99 17.08
N GLU A 21 12.97 -26.17 16.55
CA GLU A 21 12.69 -27.39 17.31
C GLU A 21 13.97 -28.13 17.72
N ASN A 22 14.94 -28.16 16.80
CA ASN A 22 16.20 -28.86 16.92
C ASN A 22 17.29 -28.05 16.20
N PHE A 23 18.17 -27.40 16.95
CA PHE A 23 19.20 -26.53 16.41
C PHE A 23 20.19 -27.18 15.41
N ASN A 24 20.15 -28.52 15.27
CA ASN A 24 20.95 -29.28 14.31
C ASN A 24 20.12 -29.81 13.12
N ALA A 25 18.93 -29.25 12.86
CA ALA A 25 18.04 -29.72 11.79
C ALA A 25 18.54 -29.42 10.36
N ILE A 26 19.53 -28.54 10.22
CA ILE A 26 20.18 -28.21 8.94
C ILE A 26 21.69 -28.13 9.15
N GLU A 27 22.48 -28.55 8.17
CA GLU A 27 23.93 -28.40 8.22
C GLU A 27 24.36 -26.97 7.84
N GLU A 28 25.46 -26.47 8.42
CA GLU A 28 26.00 -25.13 8.13
C GLU A 28 26.29 -24.92 6.63
N ILE A 29 26.76 -25.99 5.97
CA ILE A 29 27.05 -25.99 4.53
C ILE A 29 25.77 -25.81 3.73
N GLU A 30 24.72 -26.57 4.06
CA GLU A 30 23.42 -26.52 3.39
C GLU A 30 22.71 -25.17 3.61
N TYR A 31 22.77 -24.65 4.84
CA TYR A 31 22.28 -23.30 5.16
C TYR A 31 22.97 -22.25 4.31
N SER A 32 24.31 -22.24 4.28
CA SER A 32 25.08 -21.23 3.57
C SER A 32 24.87 -21.31 2.06
N PHE A 33 24.87 -22.53 1.50
CA PHE A 33 24.66 -22.75 0.08
C PHE A 33 23.28 -22.26 -0.38
N THR A 34 22.22 -22.64 0.34
CA THR A 34 20.86 -22.23 -0.03
C THR A 34 20.66 -20.73 0.17
N ARG A 35 21.19 -20.15 1.25
CA ARG A 35 21.16 -18.69 1.48
C ARG A 35 21.82 -17.93 0.33
N ASP A 36 23.04 -18.29 -0.05
CA ASP A 36 23.81 -17.57 -1.07
C ASP A 36 23.13 -17.67 -2.44
N PHE A 37 22.64 -18.86 -2.79
CA PHE A 37 21.82 -19.05 -3.99
C PHE A 37 20.60 -18.11 -4.02
N LEU A 38 19.86 -17.99 -2.91
CA LEU A 38 18.66 -17.15 -2.85
C LEU A 38 18.99 -15.66 -2.90
N ILE A 39 20.07 -15.22 -2.24
CA ILE A 39 20.51 -13.82 -2.27
C ILE A 39 20.98 -13.43 -3.67
N GLU A 40 21.71 -14.31 -4.35
CA GLU A 40 22.20 -14.06 -5.72
C GLU A 40 21.03 -13.98 -6.70
N LYS A 41 20.08 -14.91 -6.61
CA LYS A 41 18.96 -14.99 -7.55
C LYS A 41 17.87 -13.95 -7.29
N TYR A 42 17.63 -13.59 -6.02
CA TYR A 42 16.53 -12.70 -5.59
C TYR A 42 17.00 -11.59 -4.64
N PRO A 43 17.96 -10.74 -5.03
CA PRO A 43 18.66 -9.82 -4.12
C PRO A 43 17.71 -8.83 -3.42
N ASN A 44 16.56 -8.51 -4.01
CA ASN A 44 15.63 -7.50 -3.49
C ASN A 44 14.45 -8.10 -2.72
N ASN A 45 14.20 -9.41 -2.81
CA ASN A 45 12.97 -10.03 -2.32
C ASN A 45 13.19 -11.03 -1.18
N VAL A 46 14.43 -11.47 -0.95
CA VAL A 46 14.75 -12.37 0.17
C VAL A 46 14.54 -11.69 1.52
N PRO A 47 14.15 -12.46 2.56
CA PRO A 47 14.12 -11.97 3.94
C PRO A 47 15.40 -11.26 4.36
N THR A 48 15.26 -10.13 5.06
CA THR A 48 16.41 -9.29 5.46
C THR A 48 17.38 -10.07 6.34
N PHE A 49 16.85 -10.91 7.23
CA PHE A 49 17.69 -11.70 8.14
C PHE A 49 18.63 -12.65 7.38
N LEU A 50 18.29 -13.12 6.17
CA LEU A 50 19.20 -13.95 5.38
C LEU A 50 20.43 -13.17 4.93
N LYS A 51 20.32 -11.85 4.70
CA LYS A 51 21.47 -11.00 4.36
C LYS A 51 22.37 -10.74 5.57
N GLU A 52 21.78 -10.67 6.75
CA GLU A 52 22.46 -10.37 8.02
C GLU A 52 23.10 -11.64 8.65
N CYS A 53 22.40 -12.76 8.56
CA CYS A 53 22.79 -14.04 9.16
C CYS A 53 23.64 -14.86 8.18
N ARG A 54 24.92 -14.52 8.06
CA ARG A 54 25.86 -15.24 7.18
C ARG A 54 26.22 -16.67 7.62
N THR A 55 25.79 -17.11 8.78
CA THR A 55 26.06 -18.46 9.30
C THR A 55 24.83 -18.98 10.03
N LEU A 56 24.70 -20.30 10.12
CA LEU A 56 23.62 -20.93 10.88
C LEU A 56 23.69 -20.48 12.34
N LYS A 57 24.89 -20.34 12.90
CA LYS A 57 25.11 -19.78 14.24
C LYS A 57 24.52 -18.38 14.40
N ASN A 58 24.70 -17.49 13.42
CA ASN A 58 24.14 -16.13 13.48
C ASN A 58 22.61 -16.17 13.41
N PHE A 59 22.05 -17.06 12.58
CA PHE A 59 20.61 -17.28 12.52
C PHE A 59 20.05 -17.80 13.85
N THR A 60 20.70 -18.79 14.46
CA THR A 60 20.32 -19.30 15.78
C THR A 60 20.36 -18.21 16.84
N ASN A 61 21.40 -17.37 16.87
CA ASN A 61 21.49 -16.23 17.77
C ASN A 61 20.35 -15.23 17.53
N ARG A 62 19.99 -14.99 16.27
CA ARG A 62 18.84 -14.14 15.91
C ARG A 62 17.54 -14.72 16.47
N LEU A 63 17.29 -16.02 16.32
CA LEU A 63 16.12 -16.68 16.90
C LEU A 63 16.07 -16.57 18.42
N LEU A 64 17.22 -16.72 19.10
CA LEU A 64 17.31 -16.51 20.55
C LEU A 64 16.99 -15.07 20.96
N SER A 65 17.30 -14.08 20.13
CA SER A 65 16.96 -12.68 20.36
C SER A 65 15.48 -12.35 20.12
N VAL A 66 14.79 -13.13 19.29
CA VAL A 66 13.35 -12.94 19.00
C VAL A 66 12.50 -13.26 20.23
N ALA A 67 12.82 -14.35 20.93
CA ALA A 67 12.06 -14.80 22.09
C ALA A 67 12.91 -15.71 22.98
N SER A 68 12.65 -15.73 24.29
CA SER A 68 13.26 -16.66 25.24
C SER A 68 12.25 -17.08 26.33
N GLY A 69 12.42 -18.28 26.89
CA GLY A 69 11.51 -18.82 27.92
C GLY A 69 10.35 -19.65 27.37
N SER A 70 9.34 -19.90 28.20
CA SER A 70 8.17 -20.70 27.81
C SER A 70 7.39 -20.02 26.67
N GLY A 71 6.99 -20.79 25.65
CA GLY A 71 6.28 -20.25 24.47
C GLY A 71 7.18 -19.66 23.38
N SER A 72 8.50 -19.52 23.62
CA SER A 72 9.43 -18.91 22.65
C SER A 72 9.52 -19.66 21.32
N TRP A 73 9.22 -20.95 21.32
CA TRP A 73 9.20 -21.76 20.10
C TRP A 73 8.19 -21.23 19.08
N GLN A 74 6.97 -20.92 19.53
CA GLN A 74 5.90 -20.44 18.66
C GLN A 74 6.22 -19.06 18.10
N GLU A 75 6.80 -18.17 18.91
CA GLU A 75 7.21 -16.83 18.48
C GLU A 75 8.35 -16.87 17.45
N ARG A 76 9.36 -17.73 17.66
CA ARG A 76 10.45 -17.95 16.70
C ARG A 76 9.96 -18.58 15.40
N ARG A 77 9.03 -19.53 15.48
CA ARG A 77 8.36 -20.13 14.31
C ARG A 77 7.60 -19.06 13.52
N ASN A 78 6.78 -18.27 14.20
CA ASN A 78 6.01 -17.18 13.58
C ASN A 78 6.92 -16.13 12.94
N PHE A 79 8.05 -15.80 13.55
CA PHE A 79 9.05 -14.91 12.96
C PHE A 79 9.51 -15.42 11.59
N ILE A 80 9.88 -16.70 11.48
CA ILE A 80 10.31 -17.30 10.21
C ILE A 80 9.18 -17.25 9.17
N TYR A 81 7.95 -17.63 9.53
CA TYR A 81 6.82 -17.57 8.60
C TYR A 81 6.54 -16.14 8.10
N ASN A 82 6.58 -15.17 9.00
CA ASN A 82 6.32 -13.78 8.66
C ASN A 82 7.40 -13.20 7.73
N GLU A 83 8.68 -13.50 7.99
CA GLU A 83 9.80 -13.03 7.17
C GLU A 83 9.74 -13.59 5.74
N PHE A 84 9.37 -14.85 5.57
CA PHE A 84 9.28 -15.50 4.25
C PHE A 84 7.98 -15.24 3.51
N LYS A 85 6.93 -14.76 4.18
CA LYS A 85 5.59 -14.59 3.60
C LYS A 85 5.61 -13.79 2.30
N ASP A 86 6.29 -12.64 2.32
CA ASP A 86 6.36 -11.76 1.15
C ASP A 86 7.19 -12.38 0.02
N PHE A 87 8.24 -13.12 0.38
CA PHE A 87 9.11 -13.78 -0.59
C PHE A 87 8.41 -14.97 -1.27
N LEU A 88 7.69 -15.81 -0.51
CA LEU A 88 6.93 -16.93 -1.06
C LEU A 88 5.76 -16.44 -1.93
N ASN A 89 5.08 -15.37 -1.53
CA ASN A 89 4.06 -14.73 -2.37
C ASN A 89 4.67 -14.24 -3.69
N PHE A 90 5.85 -13.61 -3.63
CA PHE A 90 6.57 -13.17 -4.82
C PHE A 90 6.88 -14.35 -5.77
N LEU A 91 7.32 -15.48 -5.24
CA LEU A 91 7.63 -16.66 -6.04
C LEU A 91 6.37 -17.33 -6.59
N GLU A 92 5.26 -17.34 -5.86
CA GLU A 92 4.04 -18.02 -6.31
C GLU A 92 3.32 -17.25 -7.41
N PHE A 93 3.33 -15.93 -7.30
CA PHE A 93 2.45 -15.07 -8.07
C PHE A 93 3.20 -14.05 -8.94
N GLY A 94 4.51 -13.86 -8.76
CA GLY A 94 5.35 -12.84 -9.41
C GLY A 94 5.56 -11.61 -8.53
N GLU A 95 6.03 -10.48 -9.09
CA GLU A 95 5.97 -9.18 -8.40
C GLU A 95 4.50 -8.82 -8.10
N ILE A 96 3.94 -9.35 -7.01
CA ILE A 96 2.78 -8.77 -6.39
C ILE A 96 3.30 -7.53 -5.67
N SER A 97 3.16 -6.39 -6.32
CA SER A 97 2.99 -5.14 -5.60
C SER A 97 1.99 -5.39 -4.47
N LYS A 98 2.44 -5.25 -3.23
CA LYS A 98 1.60 -5.39 -2.02
C LYS A 98 0.46 -4.35 -1.95
N TYR A 99 0.26 -3.57 -3.01
CA TYR A 99 -0.54 -2.35 -3.04
C TYR A 99 -1.26 -2.10 -4.39
N ASP A 100 -1.52 -3.12 -5.21
CA ASP A 100 -2.14 -2.90 -6.54
C ASP A 100 -3.63 -3.25 -6.66
N GLU A 101 -4.22 -4.01 -5.74
CA GLU A 101 -5.69 -4.23 -5.71
C GLU A 101 -6.33 -4.04 -4.32
N ALA A 102 -7.53 -3.48 -4.31
CA ALA A 102 -8.36 -3.37 -3.11
C ALA A 102 -8.76 -4.76 -2.63
N ASN A 103 -8.83 -4.98 -1.32
CA ASN A 103 -9.14 -6.29 -0.74
C ASN A 103 -10.27 -6.16 0.29
N ILE A 104 -11.18 -7.13 0.28
CA ILE A 104 -12.32 -7.26 1.19
C ILE A 104 -12.08 -8.50 2.07
N ASN A 105 -12.08 -8.31 3.38
CA ASN A 105 -12.16 -9.39 4.38
C ASN A 105 -13.42 -9.22 5.24
N ASP A 106 -13.75 -10.21 6.06
CA ASP A 106 -15.04 -10.36 6.77
C ASP A 106 -15.66 -9.04 7.27
N ASP A 107 -14.85 -8.17 7.90
CA ASP A 107 -15.30 -6.88 8.45
C ASP A 107 -14.55 -5.64 7.91
N ASN A 108 -13.58 -5.77 7.01
CA ASN A 108 -12.79 -4.64 6.53
C ASN A 108 -12.64 -4.60 5.01
N ILE A 109 -12.71 -3.39 4.47
CA ILE A 109 -12.31 -3.07 3.12
C ILE A 109 -10.98 -2.32 3.20
N SER A 110 -9.97 -2.86 2.52
CA SER A 110 -8.73 -2.15 2.21
C SER A 110 -8.83 -1.62 0.79
N ILE A 111 -8.49 -0.35 0.63
CA ILE A 111 -8.49 0.31 -0.68
C ILE A 111 -7.10 0.87 -0.96
N ILE A 112 -6.80 1.03 -2.25
CA ILE A 112 -5.59 1.71 -2.68
C ILE A 112 -5.98 3.11 -3.10
N LEU A 113 -5.29 4.08 -2.51
CA LEU A 113 -5.45 5.48 -2.84
C LEU A 113 -4.56 5.81 -4.05
N ARG A 114 -4.96 6.81 -4.84
CA ARG A 114 -4.12 7.40 -5.88
C ARG A 114 -2.78 7.81 -5.28
N LYS A 115 -1.68 7.43 -5.94
CA LYS A 115 -0.32 7.60 -5.44
C LYS A 115 -0.02 9.08 -5.13
N GLU A 116 -0.50 9.98 -5.96
CA GLU A 116 -0.32 11.43 -5.83
C GLU A 116 -1.00 11.94 -4.55
N VAL A 117 -2.22 11.47 -4.29
CA VAL A 117 -2.97 11.83 -3.08
C VAL A 117 -2.30 11.23 -1.84
N PHE A 118 -1.99 9.93 -1.85
CA PHE A 118 -1.41 9.25 -0.69
C PHE A 118 -0.02 9.77 -0.35
N SER A 119 0.86 9.94 -1.34
CA SER A 119 2.24 10.38 -1.11
C SER A 119 2.30 11.75 -0.45
N HIS A 120 1.39 12.66 -0.79
CA HIS A 120 1.32 14.01 -0.23
C HIS A 120 0.83 14.05 1.23
N VAL A 121 -0.04 13.12 1.62
CA VAL A 121 -0.66 13.13 2.96
C VAL A 121 -0.09 12.08 3.91
N LYS A 122 0.79 11.19 3.42
CA LYS A 122 1.37 10.08 4.19
C LYS A 122 2.02 10.54 5.49
N ASP A 123 2.84 11.59 5.44
CA ASP A 123 3.53 12.08 6.63
C ASP A 123 2.56 12.70 7.64
N LEU A 124 1.51 13.37 7.17
CA LEU A 124 0.46 13.91 8.05
C LEU A 124 -0.33 12.78 8.73
N LEU A 125 -0.63 11.71 8.00
CA LEU A 125 -1.29 10.52 8.57
C LEU A 125 -0.42 9.82 9.62
N ASN A 126 0.88 9.66 9.35
CA ASN A 126 1.82 9.02 10.26
C ASN A 126 2.04 9.83 11.56
N ASN A 127 1.94 11.15 11.48
CA ASN A 127 2.06 12.06 12.62
C ASN A 127 0.71 12.43 13.25
N GLU A 128 -0.36 11.69 12.93
CA GLU A 128 -1.71 11.88 13.48
C GLU A 128 -2.32 13.27 13.22
N HIS A 129 -1.80 14.00 12.23
CA HIS A 129 -2.32 15.28 11.75
C HIS A 129 -3.48 15.07 10.78
N TYR A 130 -4.50 14.32 11.21
CA TYR A 130 -5.60 13.86 10.36
C TYR A 130 -6.41 14.99 9.74
N PHE A 131 -6.63 16.07 10.48
CA PHE A 131 -7.32 17.24 9.97
C PHE A 131 -6.56 17.86 8.78
N ASN A 132 -5.26 18.10 8.96
CA ASN A 132 -4.38 18.61 7.91
C ASN A 132 -4.27 17.64 6.74
N ALA A 133 -4.19 16.33 7.00
CA ALA A 133 -4.16 15.31 5.95
C ALA A 133 -5.38 15.41 5.02
N VAL A 134 -6.57 15.63 5.59
CA VAL A 134 -7.78 15.83 4.78
C VAL A 134 -7.71 17.14 3.98
N GLU A 135 -7.33 18.26 4.61
CA GLU A 135 -7.22 19.54 3.89
C GLU A 135 -6.23 19.46 2.72
N GLU A 136 -5.07 18.85 2.93
CA GLU A 136 -4.04 18.66 1.92
C GLU A 136 -4.49 17.72 0.80
N SER A 137 -5.23 16.64 1.13
CA SER A 137 -5.80 15.76 0.11
C SER A 137 -6.74 16.50 -0.86
N TYR A 138 -7.54 17.45 -0.34
CA TYR A 138 -8.44 18.25 -1.15
C TYR A 138 -7.74 19.33 -1.96
N LYS A 139 -6.62 19.85 -1.46
CA LYS A 139 -5.78 20.80 -2.22
C LYS A 139 -5.23 20.13 -3.48
N ILE A 140 -4.67 18.93 -3.36
CA ILE A 140 -4.12 18.20 -4.52
C ILE A 140 -5.17 17.96 -5.61
N VAL A 141 -6.37 17.53 -5.23
CA VAL A 141 -7.46 17.29 -6.21
C VAL A 141 -7.79 18.58 -6.98
N ARG A 142 -7.80 19.71 -6.27
CA ARG A 142 -8.07 21.02 -6.87
C ARG A 142 -6.93 21.49 -7.77
N GLU A 143 -5.69 21.26 -7.36
CA GLU A 143 -4.52 21.58 -8.16
C GLU A 143 -4.52 20.78 -9.46
N LYS A 144 -4.76 19.47 -9.40
CA LYS A 144 -4.92 18.63 -10.60
C LYS A 144 -6.00 19.14 -11.54
N LEU A 145 -7.19 19.46 -11.02
CA LEU A 145 -8.28 20.02 -11.85
C LEU A 145 -7.90 21.37 -12.47
N ARG A 146 -7.18 22.22 -11.73
CA ARG A 146 -6.65 23.49 -12.23
C ARG A 146 -5.59 23.25 -13.30
N ASP A 147 -4.72 22.27 -13.15
CA ASP A 147 -3.66 21.99 -14.12
C ASP A 147 -4.24 21.48 -15.45
N ILE A 148 -5.33 20.71 -15.41
CA ILE A 148 -6.05 20.25 -16.61
C ILE A 148 -6.79 21.41 -17.30
N THR A 149 -7.49 22.25 -16.54
CA THR A 149 -8.50 23.17 -17.10
C THR A 149 -8.09 24.64 -17.10
N GLY A 150 -7.07 25.00 -16.33
CA GLY A 150 -6.71 26.38 -16.00
C GLY A 150 -7.71 27.08 -15.06
N LYS A 151 -8.68 26.37 -14.48
CA LYS A 151 -9.75 26.94 -13.67
C LYS A 151 -9.65 26.55 -12.20
N GLU A 152 -9.89 27.52 -11.33
CA GLU A 152 -9.79 27.33 -9.88
C GLU A 152 -11.11 26.82 -9.25
N LYS A 153 -12.26 27.20 -9.81
CA LYS A 153 -13.59 26.79 -9.33
C LYS A 153 -14.09 25.59 -10.12
N ALA A 154 -14.60 24.57 -9.43
CA ALA A 154 -15.02 23.33 -10.08
C ALA A 154 -16.12 23.56 -11.13
N HIS A 155 -17.14 24.36 -10.83
CA HIS A 155 -18.21 24.64 -11.80
C HIS A 155 -17.71 25.35 -13.08
N GLU A 156 -16.61 26.12 -13.02
CA GLU A 156 -15.99 26.74 -14.19
C GLU A 156 -15.08 25.73 -14.93
N ALA A 157 -14.41 24.84 -14.18
CA ALA A 157 -13.57 23.80 -14.73
C ALA A 157 -14.37 22.79 -15.57
N PHE A 158 -15.55 22.38 -15.10
CA PHE A 158 -16.47 21.46 -15.78
C PHE A 158 -17.42 22.15 -16.77
N ALA A 159 -17.00 23.24 -17.41
CA ALA A 159 -17.69 23.76 -18.58
C ALA A 159 -17.48 22.81 -19.78
N GLU A 160 -18.46 22.71 -20.68
CA GLU A 160 -18.44 21.75 -21.80
C GLU A 160 -17.14 21.83 -22.64
N ILE A 161 -16.59 23.03 -22.83
CA ILE A 161 -15.33 23.28 -23.55
C ILE A 161 -14.11 22.55 -22.94
N ASN A 162 -14.20 22.10 -21.70
CA ASN A 162 -13.13 21.39 -21.01
C ASN A 162 -13.37 19.88 -20.90
N TYR A 163 -14.51 19.35 -21.36
CA TYR A 163 -14.81 17.91 -21.22
C TYR A 163 -13.78 17.04 -21.90
N ASN A 164 -13.39 17.36 -23.15
CA ASN A 164 -12.33 16.63 -23.82
C ASN A 164 -11.01 16.62 -23.04
N LYS A 165 -10.66 17.70 -22.33
CA LYS A 165 -9.43 17.77 -21.50
C LYS A 165 -9.51 16.92 -20.24
N ILE A 166 -10.69 16.83 -19.64
CA ILE A 166 -10.89 16.10 -18.36
C ILE A 166 -11.11 14.61 -18.62
N PHE A 167 -11.88 14.28 -19.66
CA PHE A 167 -12.41 12.94 -19.91
C PHE A 167 -11.85 12.30 -21.20
N GLY A 168 -10.98 12.98 -21.93
CA GLY A 168 -10.40 12.50 -23.19
C GLY A 168 -11.34 12.56 -24.41
N HIS A 169 -12.62 12.86 -24.22
CA HIS A 169 -13.62 13.00 -25.28
C HIS A 169 -14.82 13.86 -24.86
N ASP A 170 -15.64 14.23 -25.85
CA ASP A 170 -16.92 14.90 -25.63
C ASP A 170 -18.06 13.89 -25.45
N ILE A 171 -19.15 14.32 -24.81
CA ILE A 171 -20.32 13.51 -24.46
C ILE A 171 -20.89 12.79 -25.69
N LYS A 172 -21.11 11.47 -25.55
CA LYS A 172 -21.66 10.58 -26.59
C LYS A 172 -23.11 10.20 -26.35
N ASN A 173 -23.57 10.18 -25.10
CA ASN A 173 -24.93 9.79 -24.73
C ASN A 173 -25.36 10.39 -23.37
N GLU A 174 -26.64 10.24 -23.02
CA GLU A 174 -27.20 10.81 -21.78
C GLU A 174 -26.58 10.20 -20.51
N ALA A 175 -26.25 8.90 -20.51
CA ALA A 175 -25.62 8.28 -19.33
C ALA A 175 -24.22 8.84 -19.06
N GLU A 176 -23.47 9.16 -20.12
CA GLU A 176 -22.16 9.80 -20.00
C GLU A 176 -22.28 11.26 -19.55
N LYS A 177 -23.31 11.97 -20.00
CA LYS A 177 -23.63 13.31 -19.50
C LYS A 177 -23.94 13.30 -18.00
N ASP A 178 -24.75 12.35 -17.54
CA ASP A 178 -25.05 12.15 -16.12
C ASP A 178 -23.79 11.83 -15.32
N PHE A 179 -22.89 11.02 -15.89
CA PHE A 179 -21.59 10.72 -15.29
C PHE A 179 -20.72 11.98 -15.18
N PHE A 180 -20.56 12.78 -16.24
CA PHE A 180 -19.76 14.01 -16.22
C PHE A 180 -20.29 15.01 -15.18
N GLU A 181 -21.62 15.17 -15.12
CA GLU A 181 -22.26 16.03 -14.13
C GLU A 181 -22.08 15.49 -12.70
N GLY A 182 -22.09 14.17 -12.52
CA GLY A 182 -21.75 13.52 -11.25
C GLY A 182 -20.33 13.82 -10.77
N VAL A 183 -19.34 13.72 -11.66
CA VAL A 183 -17.93 14.06 -11.37
C VAL A 183 -17.80 15.55 -10.99
N LYS A 184 -18.49 16.43 -11.72
CA LYS A 184 -18.56 17.87 -11.40
C LYS A 184 -19.13 18.11 -10.00
N PHE A 185 -20.26 17.48 -9.64
CA PHE A 185 -20.85 17.64 -8.31
C PHE A 185 -19.92 17.14 -7.21
N LEU A 186 -19.20 16.03 -7.42
CA LEU A 186 -18.20 15.53 -6.49
C LEU A 186 -17.09 16.55 -6.23
N HIS A 187 -16.52 17.16 -7.27
CA HIS A 187 -15.50 18.20 -7.09
C HIS A 187 -16.05 19.48 -6.44
N MET A 188 -17.29 19.86 -6.75
CA MET A 188 -17.95 20.97 -6.07
C MET A 188 -18.13 20.68 -4.57
N ALA A 189 -18.52 19.46 -4.22
CA ALA A 189 -18.64 19.03 -2.83
C ALA A 189 -17.29 19.09 -2.10
N ILE A 190 -16.22 18.59 -2.71
CA ILE A 190 -14.85 18.69 -2.16
C ILE A 190 -14.45 20.15 -1.88
N GLN A 191 -14.74 21.07 -2.81
CA GLN A 191 -14.45 22.49 -2.60
C GLN A 191 -15.23 23.08 -1.41
N LYS A 192 -16.45 22.62 -1.15
CA LYS A 192 -17.27 23.10 -0.04
C LYS A 192 -16.91 22.45 1.30
N LEU A 193 -16.66 21.14 1.32
CA LEU A 193 -16.21 20.41 2.52
C LEU A 193 -14.87 20.93 3.03
N ARG A 194 -13.99 21.38 2.14
CA ARG A 194 -12.77 22.09 2.52
C ARG A 194 -13.06 23.40 3.25
N ASN A 195 -14.06 24.17 2.81
CA ASN A 195 -14.35 25.49 3.37
C ASN A 195 -14.89 25.41 4.82
N GLU A 196 -15.67 24.38 5.14
CA GLU A 196 -16.08 24.10 6.52
C GLU A 196 -14.86 23.95 7.44
N LYS A 197 -13.82 23.28 6.94
CA LYS A 197 -12.57 23.00 7.67
C LYS A 197 -11.69 24.24 7.81
N ALA A 198 -11.57 25.06 6.76
CA ALA A 198 -10.75 26.27 6.80
C ALA A 198 -11.26 27.36 7.78
N HIS A 199 -12.53 27.29 8.21
CA HIS A 199 -13.17 28.32 9.05
C HIS A 199 -13.48 27.86 10.49
N THR A 200 -13.04 26.67 10.88
CA THR A 200 -13.24 26.12 12.22
C THR A 200 -11.87 25.81 12.84
N PRO A 201 -11.57 26.20 14.10
CA PRO A 201 -10.34 25.79 14.80
C PRO A 201 -10.18 24.27 14.72
N ALA A 202 -8.96 23.76 14.63
CA ALA A 202 -8.64 22.35 14.40
C ALA A 202 -9.43 21.44 15.36
N ASN A 203 -10.57 20.93 14.88
CA ASN A 203 -11.36 19.95 15.61
C ASN A 203 -10.66 18.61 15.48
N LYS A 204 -10.61 17.84 16.58
CA LYS A 204 -10.17 16.44 16.52
C LYS A 204 -11.11 15.70 15.59
N ILE A 205 -10.61 15.31 14.42
CA ILE A 205 -11.27 14.37 13.52
C ILE A 205 -10.77 12.97 13.87
N ASP A 206 -11.70 12.02 13.97
CA ASP A 206 -11.35 10.61 14.13
C ASP A 206 -10.60 10.08 12.89
N LYS A 207 -9.70 9.12 13.11
CA LYS A 207 -8.87 8.52 12.06
C LYS A 207 -9.72 7.93 10.93
N ASN A 208 -10.77 7.16 11.24
CA ASN A 208 -11.57 6.52 10.21
C ASN A 208 -12.31 7.56 9.36
N LEU A 209 -12.87 8.58 10.01
CA LEU A 209 -13.53 9.68 9.30
C LEU A 209 -12.55 10.46 8.41
N ALA A 210 -11.32 10.70 8.88
CA ALA A 210 -10.29 11.33 8.06
C ALA A 210 -9.94 10.47 6.84
N ILE A 211 -9.79 9.16 7.02
CA ILE A 211 -9.59 8.23 5.91
C ILE A 211 -10.74 8.30 4.92
N HIS A 212 -12.02 8.29 5.35
CA HIS A 212 -13.17 8.42 4.43
C HIS A 212 -13.10 9.68 3.55
N TYR A 213 -12.70 10.81 4.11
CA TYR A 213 -12.52 12.03 3.31
C TYR A 213 -11.35 11.93 2.32
N ILE A 214 -10.25 11.28 2.71
CA ILE A 214 -9.10 11.06 1.82
C ILE A 214 -9.47 10.05 0.71
N VAL A 215 -10.29 9.04 1.00
CA VAL A 215 -10.87 8.13 -0.01
C VAL A 215 -11.67 8.93 -1.04
N LEU A 216 -12.51 9.86 -0.57
CA LEU A 216 -13.29 10.73 -1.45
C LEU A 216 -12.38 11.58 -2.35
N ALA A 217 -11.29 12.13 -1.78
CA ALA A 217 -10.29 12.88 -2.55
C ALA A 217 -9.63 12.01 -3.62
N SER A 218 -9.23 10.79 -3.24
CA SER A 218 -8.62 9.82 -4.14
C SER A 218 -9.54 9.43 -5.30
N LEU A 219 -10.82 9.18 -5.02
CA LEU A 219 -11.82 8.89 -6.05
C LEU A 219 -11.98 10.07 -7.02
N ALA A 220 -12.12 11.28 -6.48
CA ALA A 220 -12.26 12.48 -7.31
C ALA A 220 -11.02 12.75 -8.17
N TYR A 221 -9.83 12.50 -7.64
CA TYR A 221 -8.59 12.57 -8.41
C TYR A 221 -8.58 11.55 -9.55
N ASP A 222 -8.91 10.29 -9.26
CA ASP A 222 -8.93 9.21 -10.25
C ASP A 222 -9.90 9.52 -11.41
N LEU A 223 -11.07 10.06 -11.11
CA LEU A 223 -12.10 10.35 -12.12
C LEU A 223 -11.71 11.42 -13.16
N ILE A 224 -10.64 12.19 -12.91
CA ILE A 224 -10.11 13.22 -13.83
C ILE A 224 -8.68 12.93 -14.31
N ASP A 225 -8.12 11.76 -13.99
CA ASP A 225 -6.74 11.36 -14.30
C ASP A 225 -6.67 10.04 -15.10
N ARG A 226 -7.80 9.59 -15.64
CA ARG A 226 -7.93 8.32 -16.37
C ARG A 226 -7.40 8.34 -17.81
N HIS A 227 -6.93 9.50 -18.31
CA HIS A 227 -6.70 9.75 -19.74
C HIS A 227 -5.38 10.47 -19.99
#